data_AF-A0A0Q0EFF0-F1
#
_entry.id   AF-A0A0Q0EFF0-F1
#
_cell.length_a   1.000
_cell.length_b   1.000
_cell.length_c   1.000
_cell.angle_alpha   90.00
_cell.angle_beta   90.00
_cell.angle_gamma   90.00
#
_symmetry.space_group_name_H-M   'P 1'
#
loop_
_entity.id
_entity.type
_entity.pdbx_description
1 polymer ?
#
loop_
_entity_poly.entity_id
_entity_poly.type
_entity_poly.pdbx_seq_one_letter_code
_entity_poly.pdbx_strand_id
1 'polypeptide(L)'
;MTHLSFPDKQGLEKHSRTDELVRLFQLAEEKIKLVENLNQELSIPAINELRYAGYHMTQYLSGQVEADAQLSKAENHCKRAIYDAVEAGITHQLELIKLFQHDFRNLIITETISRYAEIKKEVKAARDLILTPRDNSKDRSEYYAECSSHLENLRRAHDELEFYRDDLLKRLQKTNRDVWMYRATLAMLLICSGAFIYSALQYHHPQTPTVASAISPTVQLESAD
;
A
#
# COMPACT_ATOMS: atom_id res chain seq x y z
N MET A 1 -40.62 41.03 -39.39
CA MET A 1 -39.17 40.91 -39.60
C MET A 1 -38.51 40.72 -38.25
N THR A 2 -38.25 39.47 -37.87
CA THR A 2 -37.64 39.11 -36.59
C THR A 2 -36.13 39.24 -36.76
N HIS A 3 -35.53 40.27 -36.15
CA HIS A 3 -34.08 40.46 -36.14
C HIS A 3 -33.46 39.30 -35.34
N LEU A 4 -32.97 38.28 -36.04
CA LEU A 4 -32.01 37.31 -35.50
C LEU A 4 -30.68 38.02 -35.31
N SER A 5 -30.49 38.62 -34.14
CA SER A 5 -29.18 39.11 -33.72
C SER A 5 -28.29 37.90 -33.48
N PHE A 6 -27.21 37.79 -34.25
CA PHE A 6 -26.13 36.87 -33.90
C PHE A 6 -25.62 37.23 -32.50
N PRO A 7 -25.36 36.24 -31.63
CA PRO A 7 -24.79 36.52 -30.32
C PRO A 7 -23.44 37.22 -30.49
N ASP A 8 -23.25 38.27 -29.71
CA ASP A 8 -21.98 39.01 -29.63
C ASP A 8 -20.83 38.03 -29.31
N LYS A 9 -19.65 38.26 -29.90
CA LYS A 9 -18.47 37.38 -29.72
C LYS A 9 -18.11 37.19 -28.24
N GLN A 10 -18.31 38.21 -27.42
CA GLN A 10 -18.14 38.12 -25.96
C GLN A 10 -19.13 37.16 -25.31
N GLY A 11 -20.37 37.08 -25.80
CA GLY A 11 -21.37 36.12 -25.32
C GLY A 11 -20.98 34.68 -25.66
N LEU A 12 -20.47 34.43 -26.88
CA LEU A 12 -19.99 33.12 -27.32
C LEU A 12 -18.77 32.64 -26.50
N GLU A 13 -17.79 33.51 -26.25
CA GLU A 13 -16.63 33.16 -25.42
C GLU A 13 -17.03 32.87 -23.97
N LYS A 14 -17.94 33.70 -23.40
CA LYS A 14 -18.47 33.51 -22.05
C LYS A 14 -19.24 32.21 -21.89
N HIS A 15 -20.04 31.81 -22.88
CA HIS A 15 -20.71 30.51 -22.90
C HIS A 15 -19.69 29.36 -22.89
N SER A 16 -18.64 29.43 -23.72
CA SER A 16 -17.60 28.39 -23.75
C SER A 16 -16.84 28.25 -22.41
N ARG A 17 -16.59 29.35 -21.70
CA ARG A 17 -15.93 29.32 -20.39
C ARG A 17 -16.81 28.75 -19.29
N THR A 18 -18.11 29.02 -19.35
CA THR A 18 -19.08 28.46 -18.40
C THR A 18 -19.21 26.94 -18.62
N ASP A 19 -19.22 26.50 -19.88
CA ASP A 19 -19.23 25.07 -20.22
C ASP A 19 -17.96 24.36 -19.72
N GLU A 20 -16.79 24.99 -19.86
CA GLU A 20 -15.53 24.46 -19.32
C GLU A 20 -15.56 24.37 -17.79
N LEU A 21 -16.12 25.35 -17.10
CA LEU A 21 -16.28 25.31 -15.65
C LEU A 21 -17.18 24.15 -15.21
N VAL A 22 -18.31 23.93 -15.91
CA VAL A 22 -19.20 22.78 -15.65
C VAL A 22 -18.45 21.47 -15.85
N ARG A 23 -17.69 21.33 -16.94
CA ARG A 23 -16.86 20.15 -17.21
C ARG A 23 -15.84 19.90 -16.09
N LEU A 24 -15.15 20.95 -15.63
CA LEU A 24 -14.16 20.85 -14.55
C LEU A 24 -14.80 20.49 -13.22
N PHE A 25 -15.96 21.06 -12.90
CA PHE A 25 -16.69 20.73 -11.67
C PHE A 25 -17.13 19.27 -11.65
N GLN A 26 -17.72 18.78 -12.75
CA GLN A 26 -18.11 17.37 -12.90
C GLN A 26 -16.91 16.44 -12.78
N LEU A 27 -15.79 16.78 -13.42
CA LEU A 27 -14.56 16.00 -13.34
C LEU A 27 -14.01 15.97 -11.91
N ALA A 28 -14.06 17.08 -11.18
CA ALA A 28 -13.66 17.14 -9.77
C ALA A 28 -14.53 16.21 -8.91
N GLU A 29 -15.84 16.25 -9.06
CA GLU A 29 -16.76 15.34 -8.36
C GLU A 29 -16.48 13.87 -8.70
N GLU A 30 -16.26 13.55 -9.98
CA GLU A 30 -15.93 12.20 -10.43
C GLU A 30 -14.64 11.69 -9.75
N LYS A 31 -13.58 12.51 -9.71
CA LYS A 31 -12.31 12.10 -9.09
C LYS A 31 -12.41 12.00 -7.58
N ILE A 32 -13.14 12.90 -6.92
CA ILE A 32 -13.40 12.80 -5.48
C ILE A 32 -14.17 11.51 -5.17
N LYS A 33 -15.21 11.20 -5.94
CA LYS A 33 -16.01 9.98 -5.76
C LYS A 33 -15.20 8.71 -6.05
N LEU A 34 -14.36 8.73 -7.08
CA LEU A 34 -13.45 7.63 -7.36
C LEU A 34 -12.56 7.34 -6.16
N VAL A 35 -11.94 8.38 -5.60
CA VAL A 35 -11.02 8.24 -4.47
C VAL A 35 -11.76 7.76 -3.24
N GLU A 36 -12.90 8.38 -2.90
CA GLU A 36 -13.79 7.95 -1.81
C GLU A 36 -14.13 6.46 -1.90
N ASN A 37 -14.45 5.96 -3.10
CA ASN A 37 -14.77 4.54 -3.27
C ASN A 37 -13.55 3.64 -3.05
N LEU A 38 -12.34 4.10 -3.38
CA LEU A 38 -11.10 3.35 -3.19
C LEU A 38 -10.69 3.28 -1.72
N ASN A 39 -10.74 4.39 -0.99
CA ASN A 39 -10.21 4.52 0.37
C ASN A 39 -11.30 4.55 1.47
N GLN A 40 -12.58 4.61 1.11
CA GLN A 40 -13.72 4.87 2.02
C GLN A 40 -13.58 6.17 2.83
N GLU A 41 -12.79 7.12 2.32
CA GLU A 41 -12.45 8.39 2.96
C GLU A 41 -12.49 9.55 1.96
N LEU A 42 -13.12 10.65 2.37
CA LEU A 42 -13.17 11.85 1.55
C LEU A 42 -11.88 12.67 1.66
N SER A 43 -11.33 13.11 0.51
CA SER A 43 -10.25 14.11 0.49
C SER A 43 -10.79 15.47 0.93
N ILE A 44 -10.60 15.79 2.23
CA ILE A 44 -11.01 17.07 2.81
C ILE A 44 -10.41 18.27 2.04
N PRO A 45 -9.13 18.26 1.61
CA PRO A 45 -8.59 19.33 0.77
C PRO A 45 -9.39 19.51 -0.53
N ALA A 46 -9.70 18.42 -1.25
CA ALA A 46 -10.45 18.49 -2.50
C ALA A 46 -11.87 19.05 -2.31
N ILE A 47 -12.58 18.64 -1.25
CA ILE A 47 -13.90 19.18 -0.91
C ILE A 47 -13.83 20.67 -0.59
N ASN A 48 -12.79 21.09 0.12
CA ASN A 48 -12.61 22.49 0.47
C ASN A 48 -12.39 23.35 -0.79
N GLU A 49 -11.65 22.84 -1.76
CA GLU A 49 -11.47 23.50 -3.06
C GLU A 49 -12.80 23.59 -3.82
N LEU A 50 -13.64 22.54 -3.85
CA LEU A 50 -14.99 22.63 -4.45
C LEU A 50 -15.89 23.65 -3.73
N ARG A 51 -15.78 23.76 -2.41
CA ARG A 51 -16.50 24.77 -1.63
C ARG A 51 -16.09 26.18 -2.06
N TYR A 52 -14.80 26.43 -2.25
CA TYR A 52 -14.32 27.72 -2.76
C TYR A 52 -14.73 27.97 -4.21
N ALA A 53 -14.76 26.93 -5.05
CA ALA A 53 -15.28 27.04 -6.40
C ALA A 53 -16.74 27.50 -6.38
N GLY A 54 -17.59 26.87 -5.54
CA GLY A 54 -18.99 27.27 -5.36
C GLY A 54 -19.14 28.71 -4.87
N TYR A 55 -18.32 29.16 -3.92
CA TYR A 55 -18.29 30.56 -3.48
C TYR A 55 -18.05 31.52 -4.67
N HIS A 56 -17.02 31.27 -5.48
CA HIS A 56 -16.72 32.11 -6.64
C HIS A 56 -17.80 32.05 -7.73
N MET A 57 -18.45 30.89 -7.92
CA MET A 57 -19.62 30.79 -8.81
C MET A 57 -20.78 31.67 -8.32
N THR A 58 -21.07 31.69 -7.02
CA THR A 58 -22.14 32.56 -6.48
C THR A 58 -21.80 34.04 -6.66
N GLN A 59 -20.53 34.43 -6.47
CA GLN A 59 -20.07 35.79 -6.74
C GLN A 59 -20.23 36.17 -8.21
N TYR A 60 -19.83 35.29 -9.14
CA TYR A 60 -20.05 35.47 -10.56
C TYR A 60 -21.54 35.69 -10.91
N LEU A 61 -22.43 34.85 -10.39
CA LEU A 61 -23.87 34.93 -10.65
C LEU A 61 -24.52 36.20 -10.08
N SER A 62 -24.00 36.72 -8.96
CA SER A 62 -24.49 37.96 -8.34
C SER A 62 -24.21 39.22 -9.16
N GLY A 63 -23.43 39.14 -10.25
CA GLY A 63 -23.18 40.26 -11.16
C GLY A 63 -22.30 41.37 -10.55
N GLN A 64 -21.55 41.08 -9.49
CA GLN A 64 -20.61 42.02 -8.89
C GLN A 64 -19.42 42.30 -9.84
N VAL A 65 -18.75 43.44 -9.63
CA VAL A 65 -17.53 43.83 -10.37
C VAL A 65 -16.52 42.67 -10.32
N GLU A 66 -15.85 42.39 -11.44
CA GLU A 66 -14.89 41.28 -11.64
C GLU A 66 -15.48 39.88 -11.93
N ALA A 67 -16.67 39.78 -12.55
CA ALA A 67 -17.27 38.50 -12.95
C ALA A 67 -16.28 37.53 -13.63
N ASP A 68 -15.54 37.96 -14.65
CA ASP A 68 -14.60 37.08 -15.36
C ASP A 68 -13.44 36.59 -14.48
N ALA A 69 -13.01 37.38 -13.49
CA ALA A 69 -12.01 36.96 -12.52
C ALA A 69 -12.58 35.92 -11.56
N GLN A 70 -13.85 36.05 -11.17
CA GLN A 70 -14.53 35.06 -10.34
C GLN A 70 -14.69 33.73 -11.07
N LEU A 71 -15.04 33.76 -12.36
CA LEU A 71 -15.10 32.56 -13.19
C LEU A 71 -13.73 31.86 -13.26
N SER A 72 -12.65 32.61 -13.51
CA SER A 72 -11.28 32.08 -13.49
C SER A 72 -10.88 31.49 -12.14
N LYS A 73 -11.28 32.10 -11.02
CA LYS A 73 -11.02 31.57 -9.68
C LYS A 73 -11.77 30.26 -9.45
N ALA A 74 -13.05 30.18 -9.83
CA ALA A 74 -13.84 28.96 -9.73
C ALA A 74 -13.21 27.81 -10.54
N GLU A 75 -12.79 28.07 -11.78
CA GLU A 75 -12.09 27.07 -12.62
C GLU A 75 -10.80 26.58 -11.94
N ASN A 76 -10.00 27.48 -11.37
CA ASN A 76 -8.76 27.12 -10.67
C ASN A 76 -8.99 26.28 -9.43
N HIS A 77 -10.05 26.55 -8.67
CA HIS A 77 -10.45 25.74 -7.53
C HIS A 77 -10.95 24.34 -7.96
N CYS A 78 -11.74 24.25 -9.03
CA CYS A 78 -12.15 22.94 -9.58
C CYS A 78 -10.93 22.11 -10.01
N LYS A 79 -9.97 22.75 -10.69
CA LYS A 79 -8.69 22.13 -11.06
C LYS A 79 -7.97 21.61 -9.81
N ARG A 80 -7.75 22.45 -8.79
CA ARG A 80 -7.12 22.02 -7.53
C ARG A 80 -7.84 20.86 -6.86
N ALA A 81 -9.17 20.88 -6.81
CA ALA A 81 -9.97 19.80 -6.25
C ALA A 81 -9.71 18.46 -6.97
N ILE A 82 -9.62 18.45 -8.31
CA ILE A 82 -9.26 17.26 -9.09
C ILE A 82 -7.92 16.70 -8.61
N TYR A 83 -6.92 17.56 -8.38
CA TYR A 83 -5.56 17.12 -8.05
C TYR A 83 -5.43 16.64 -6.62
N ASP A 84 -6.02 17.37 -5.68
CA ASP A 84 -6.05 16.97 -4.28
C ASP A 84 -6.75 15.60 -4.11
N ALA A 85 -7.75 15.32 -4.95
CA ALA A 85 -8.36 13.99 -5.01
C ALA A 85 -7.38 12.97 -5.60
N VAL A 86 -6.84 13.22 -6.79
CA VAL A 86 -5.94 12.27 -7.49
C VAL A 86 -4.69 11.96 -6.66
N GLU A 87 -4.07 12.95 -6.02
CA GLU A 87 -2.88 12.79 -5.17
C GLU A 87 -3.20 11.94 -3.93
N ALA A 88 -4.37 12.15 -3.31
CA ALA A 88 -4.86 11.27 -2.24
C ALA A 88 -5.05 9.83 -2.74
N GLY A 89 -5.60 9.66 -3.95
CA GLY A 89 -5.74 8.35 -4.59
C GLY A 89 -4.40 7.66 -4.85
N ILE A 90 -3.40 8.39 -5.37
CA ILE A 90 -2.04 7.87 -5.59
C ILE A 90 -1.43 7.41 -4.27
N THR A 91 -1.51 8.26 -3.24
CA THR A 91 -0.97 7.96 -1.92
C THR A 91 -1.58 6.68 -1.34
N HIS A 92 -2.90 6.55 -1.44
CA HIS A 92 -3.61 5.36 -0.98
C HIS A 92 -3.17 4.09 -1.74
N GLN A 93 -3.12 4.14 -3.07
CA GLN A 93 -2.69 2.99 -3.88
C GLN A 93 -1.23 2.58 -3.62
N LEU A 94 -0.34 3.56 -3.42
CA LEU A 94 1.04 3.28 -3.03
C LEU A 94 1.12 2.54 -1.69
N GLU A 95 0.28 2.87 -0.72
CA GLU A 95 0.25 2.17 0.58
C GLU A 95 -0.30 0.75 0.43
N LEU A 96 -1.38 0.54 -0.35
CA LEU A 96 -1.90 -0.81 -0.61
C LEU A 96 -0.86 -1.72 -1.27
N ILE A 97 -0.18 -1.22 -2.30
CA ILE A 97 0.89 -1.96 -2.97
C ILE A 97 2.05 -2.24 -2.01
N LYS A 98 2.42 -1.28 -1.16
CA LYS A 98 3.46 -1.47 -0.15
C LYS A 98 3.07 -2.53 0.90
N LEU A 99 1.80 -2.58 1.33
CA LEU A 99 1.27 -3.63 2.21
C LEU A 99 1.39 -5.00 1.54
N PHE A 100 0.97 -5.12 0.27
CA PHE A 100 1.14 -6.34 -0.51
C PHE A 100 2.61 -6.79 -0.59
N GLN A 101 3.52 -5.86 -0.90
CA GLN A 101 4.96 -6.14 -0.96
C GLN A 101 5.50 -6.63 0.38
N HIS A 102 5.01 -6.06 1.48
CA HIS A 102 5.38 -6.47 2.83
C HIS A 102 4.86 -7.87 3.16
N ASP A 103 3.60 -8.18 2.84
CA ASP A 103 2.98 -9.50 3.07
C ASP A 103 3.79 -10.63 2.41
N PHE A 104 4.29 -10.39 1.20
CA PHE A 104 4.99 -11.38 0.39
C PHE A 104 6.51 -11.18 0.32
N ARG A 105 7.10 -10.41 1.24
CA ARG A 105 8.55 -10.08 1.26
C ARG A 105 9.50 -11.28 1.31
N ASN A 106 9.02 -12.42 1.78
CA ASN A 106 9.80 -13.67 1.87
C ASN A 106 9.69 -14.55 0.61
N LEU A 107 9.00 -14.07 -0.44
CA LEU A 107 8.85 -14.75 -1.71
C LEU A 107 9.54 -14.00 -2.84
N ILE A 108 9.95 -14.74 -3.86
CA ILE A 108 10.38 -14.18 -5.14
C ILE A 108 9.11 -13.95 -5.98
N ILE A 109 8.48 -12.79 -5.81
CA ILE A 109 7.18 -12.48 -6.44
C ILE A 109 7.22 -12.60 -7.98
N THR A 110 8.37 -12.31 -8.60
CA THR A 110 8.58 -12.43 -10.06
C THR A 110 8.38 -13.85 -10.62
N GLU A 111 8.46 -14.89 -9.78
CA GLU A 111 8.18 -16.27 -10.20
C GLU A 111 6.69 -16.55 -10.39
N THR A 112 5.82 -15.71 -9.80
CA THR A 112 4.36 -15.84 -9.91
C THR A 112 3.79 -14.75 -10.80
N ILE A 113 4.29 -13.53 -10.65
CA ILE A 113 3.83 -12.36 -11.41
C ILE A 113 4.97 -11.89 -12.31
N SER A 114 4.94 -12.29 -13.59
CA SER A 114 5.98 -11.95 -14.55
C SER A 114 6.16 -10.44 -14.74
N ARG A 115 5.06 -9.68 -14.71
CA ARG A 115 5.04 -8.22 -14.86
C ARG A 115 5.50 -7.44 -13.61
N TYR A 116 5.83 -8.13 -12.51
CA TYR A 116 6.15 -7.46 -11.24
C TYR A 116 7.33 -6.47 -11.33
N ALA A 117 8.28 -6.71 -12.23
CA ALA A 117 9.37 -5.76 -12.46
C ALA A 117 8.88 -4.42 -13.04
N GLU A 118 7.86 -4.44 -13.89
CA GLU A 118 7.23 -3.24 -14.48
C GLU A 118 6.37 -2.52 -13.45
N ILE A 119 5.58 -3.26 -12.66
CA ILE A 119 4.82 -2.71 -11.52
C ILE A 119 5.74 -1.92 -10.58
N LYS A 120 6.93 -2.46 -10.25
CA LYS A 120 7.91 -1.73 -9.42
C LYS A 120 8.38 -0.43 -10.06
N LYS A 121 8.52 -0.37 -11.39
CA LYS A 121 8.88 0.86 -12.11
C LYS A 121 7.75 1.88 -12.04
N GLU A 122 6.50 1.45 -12.24
CA GLU A 122 5.31 2.32 -12.14
C GLU A 122 5.15 2.90 -10.73
N VAL A 123 5.32 2.06 -9.69
CA VAL A 123 5.32 2.48 -8.29
C VAL A 123 6.42 3.51 -8.01
N LYS A 124 7.63 3.27 -8.51
CA LYS A 124 8.73 4.21 -8.35
C LYS A 124 8.43 5.53 -9.06
N ALA A 125 7.95 5.50 -10.30
CA ALA A 125 7.64 6.70 -11.06
C ALA A 125 6.54 7.55 -10.39
N ALA A 126 5.46 6.92 -9.94
CA ALA A 126 4.39 7.61 -9.23
C ALA A 126 4.86 8.22 -7.90
N ARG A 127 5.72 7.50 -7.15
CA ARG A 127 6.32 8.02 -5.92
C ARG A 127 7.24 9.21 -6.19
N ASP A 128 8.09 9.11 -7.21
CA ASP A 128 9.01 10.19 -7.57
C ASP A 128 8.23 11.45 -7.98
N LEU A 129 7.09 11.30 -8.67
CA LEU A 129 6.22 12.41 -9.06
C LEU A 129 5.67 13.19 -7.85
N ILE A 130 5.17 12.50 -6.82
CA ILE A 130 4.56 13.15 -5.65
C ILE A 130 5.61 13.70 -4.65
N LEU A 131 6.81 13.12 -4.60
CA LEU A 131 7.87 13.54 -3.68
C LEU A 131 8.76 14.65 -4.24
N THR A 132 8.84 14.81 -5.56
CA THR A 132 9.67 15.85 -6.17
C THR A 132 9.07 17.22 -5.88
N PRO A 133 9.83 18.15 -5.26
CA PRO A 133 9.36 19.50 -5.02
C PRO A 133 8.88 20.14 -6.32
N ARG A 134 7.65 20.65 -6.34
CA ARG A 134 7.09 21.28 -7.54
C ARG A 134 7.94 22.47 -7.96
N ASP A 135 8.41 22.43 -9.19
CA ASP A 135 8.87 23.63 -9.86
C ASP A 135 7.64 24.46 -10.24
N ASN A 136 7.45 25.59 -9.55
CA ASN A 136 6.32 26.50 -9.79
C ASN A 136 6.36 27.16 -11.17
N SER A 137 7.43 26.97 -11.96
CA SER A 137 7.59 27.51 -13.31
C SER A 137 7.04 26.61 -14.43
N LYS A 138 6.77 25.32 -14.17
CA LYS A 138 6.21 24.40 -15.18
C LYS A 138 4.71 24.57 -15.36
N ASP A 139 4.23 24.28 -16.58
CA ASP A 139 2.80 24.25 -16.87
C ASP A 139 2.13 23.25 -15.93
N ARG A 140 1.23 23.79 -15.11
CA ARG A 140 0.48 23.03 -14.14
C ARG A 140 -0.34 21.95 -14.85
N SER A 141 -0.82 22.20 -16.07
CA SER A 141 -1.68 21.28 -16.83
C SER A 141 -1.03 19.92 -17.14
N GLU A 142 0.26 19.89 -17.46
CA GLU A 142 0.98 18.66 -17.81
C GLU A 142 1.14 17.75 -16.59
N TYR A 143 1.56 18.33 -15.47
CA TYR A 143 1.68 17.63 -14.18
C TYR A 143 0.35 16.95 -13.78
N TYR A 144 -0.76 17.60 -14.08
CA TYR A 144 -2.09 17.12 -13.75
C TYR A 144 -2.54 15.92 -14.57
N ALA A 145 -2.24 15.93 -15.86
CA ALA A 145 -2.47 14.77 -16.73
C ALA A 145 -1.59 13.59 -16.30
N GLU A 146 -0.35 13.87 -15.92
CA GLU A 146 0.60 12.88 -15.43
C GLU A 146 0.10 12.19 -14.15
N CYS A 147 -0.33 12.95 -13.14
CA CYS A 147 -0.91 12.39 -11.91
C CYS A 147 -2.09 11.44 -12.19
N SER A 148 -3.00 11.83 -13.08
CA SER A 148 -4.17 11.00 -13.42
C SER A 148 -3.75 9.69 -14.09
N SER A 149 -2.75 9.73 -14.96
CA SER A 149 -2.17 8.53 -15.60
C SER A 149 -1.51 7.61 -14.56
N HIS A 150 -0.73 8.17 -13.63
CA HIS A 150 -0.12 7.38 -12.56
C HIS A 150 -1.14 6.71 -11.64
N LEU A 151 -2.22 7.41 -11.27
CA LEU A 151 -3.29 6.80 -10.47
C LEU A 151 -3.88 5.57 -11.17
N GLU A 152 -4.20 5.68 -12.46
CA GLU A 152 -4.78 4.57 -13.20
C GLU A 152 -3.80 3.40 -13.38
N ASN A 153 -2.51 3.69 -13.59
CA ASN A 153 -1.47 2.67 -13.65
C ASN A 153 -1.35 1.93 -12.31
N LEU A 154 -1.32 2.67 -11.19
CA LEU A 154 -1.24 2.07 -9.86
C LEU A 154 -2.47 1.21 -9.54
N ARG A 155 -3.67 1.64 -9.92
CA ARG A 155 -4.90 0.85 -9.75
C ARG A 155 -4.79 -0.48 -10.49
N ARG A 156 -4.43 -0.45 -11.78
CA ARG A 156 -4.25 -1.66 -12.60
C ARG A 156 -3.15 -2.57 -12.05
N ALA A 157 -2.07 -1.98 -11.56
CA ALA A 157 -0.99 -2.72 -10.92
C ALA A 157 -1.47 -3.40 -9.63
N HIS A 158 -2.18 -2.68 -8.75
CA HIS A 158 -2.72 -3.24 -7.52
C HIS A 158 -3.74 -4.36 -7.81
N ASP A 159 -4.67 -4.16 -8.74
CA ASP A 159 -5.64 -5.19 -9.12
C ASP A 159 -4.96 -6.47 -9.65
N GLU A 160 -3.87 -6.33 -10.41
CA GLU A 160 -3.07 -7.47 -10.84
C GLU A 160 -2.36 -8.17 -9.67
N LEU A 161 -1.81 -7.41 -8.71
CA LEU A 161 -1.20 -8.00 -7.52
C LEU A 161 -2.23 -8.81 -6.72
N GLU A 162 -3.42 -8.23 -6.48
CA GLU A 162 -4.52 -8.88 -5.78
C GLU A 162 -5.02 -10.14 -6.50
N PHE A 163 -5.06 -10.13 -7.83
CA PHE A 163 -5.42 -11.31 -8.62
C PHE A 163 -4.54 -12.54 -8.30
N TYR A 164 -3.25 -12.34 -8.00
CA TYR A 164 -2.32 -13.41 -7.65
C TYR A 164 -2.17 -13.65 -6.15
N ARG A 165 -2.93 -12.95 -5.29
CA ARG A 165 -2.77 -13.01 -3.82
C ARG A 165 -2.89 -14.44 -3.29
N ASP A 166 -3.90 -15.20 -3.72
CA ASP A 166 -4.13 -16.57 -3.25
C ASP A 166 -3.00 -17.53 -3.61
N ASP A 167 -2.44 -17.39 -4.81
CA ASP A 167 -1.34 -18.23 -5.27
C ASP A 167 -0.05 -17.92 -4.51
N LEU A 168 0.20 -16.65 -4.22
CA LEU A 168 1.30 -16.24 -3.36
C LEU A 168 1.10 -16.70 -1.92
N LEU A 169 -0.12 -16.68 -1.37
CA LEU A 169 -0.42 -17.21 -0.04
C LEU A 169 -0.12 -18.71 0.04
N LYS A 170 -0.54 -19.50 -0.96
CA LYS A 170 -0.21 -20.94 -1.04
C LYS A 170 1.29 -21.17 -1.09
N ARG A 171 2.02 -20.38 -1.88
CA ARG A 171 3.49 -20.45 -1.96
C ARG A 171 4.14 -20.09 -0.63
N LEU A 172 3.68 -19.03 0.05
CA LEU A 172 4.18 -18.62 1.35
C LEU A 172 3.98 -19.70 2.41
N GLN A 173 2.81 -20.33 2.45
CA GLN A 173 2.52 -21.45 3.35
C GLN A 173 3.44 -22.64 3.09
N LYS A 174 3.67 -22.98 1.82
CA LYS A 174 4.60 -24.06 1.44
C LYS A 174 6.02 -23.75 1.89
N THR A 175 6.54 -22.56 1.58
CA THR A 175 7.88 -22.12 1.99
C THR A 175 8.04 -22.13 3.51
N ASN A 176 7.05 -21.64 4.26
CA ASN A 176 7.08 -21.65 5.72
C ASN A 176 7.13 -23.07 6.29
N ARG A 177 6.36 -24.00 5.71
CA ARG A 177 6.39 -25.41 6.10
C ARG A 177 7.76 -26.04 5.83
N ASP A 178 8.34 -25.78 4.66
CA ASP A 178 9.64 -26.33 4.27
C ASP A 178 10.76 -25.81 5.18
N VAL A 179 10.74 -24.51 5.53
CA VAL A 179 11.67 -23.91 6.50
C VAL A 179 11.48 -24.52 7.89
N TRP A 180 10.24 -24.73 8.33
CA TRP A 180 9.98 -25.36 9.63
C TRP A 180 10.48 -26.80 9.68
N MET A 181 10.25 -27.59 8.63
CA MET A 181 10.77 -28.94 8.50
C MET A 181 12.29 -28.96 8.54
N TYR A 182 12.96 -28.09 7.79
CA TYR A 182 14.42 -27.97 7.80
C TYR A 182 14.97 -27.67 9.20
N ARG A 183 14.34 -26.72 9.92
CA ARG A 183 14.72 -26.38 11.31
C ARG A 183 14.51 -27.55 12.26
N ALA A 184 13.41 -28.29 12.12
CA ALA A 184 13.13 -29.48 12.93
C ALA A 184 14.18 -30.58 12.68
N THR A 185 14.55 -30.84 11.42
CA THR A 185 15.59 -31.80 11.08
C THR A 185 16.95 -31.41 11.66
N LEU A 186 17.33 -30.13 11.56
CA LEU A 186 18.59 -29.65 12.14
C LEU A 186 18.60 -29.79 13.67
N ALA A 187 17.51 -29.45 14.35
CA ALA A 187 17.39 -29.62 15.80
C ALA A 187 17.51 -31.09 16.22
N MET A 188 16.87 -32.00 15.48
CA MET A 188 16.95 -33.44 15.73
C MET A 188 18.38 -33.97 15.55
N LEU A 189 19.09 -33.54 14.50
CA LEU A 189 20.50 -33.92 14.28
C LEU A 189 21.41 -33.47 15.43
N LEU A 190 21.19 -32.25 15.97
CA LEU A 190 21.95 -31.74 17.11
C LEU A 190 21.67 -32.56 18.39
N ILE A 191 20.42 -32.92 18.64
CA ILE A 191 20.03 -33.78 19.79
C ILE A 191 20.69 -35.16 19.66
N CYS A 192 20.60 -35.80 18.50
CA CYS A 192 21.23 -37.11 18.26
C CYS A 192 22.75 -37.06 18.43
N SER A 193 23.40 -36.01 17.92
CA SER A 193 24.84 -35.82 18.07
C SER A 193 25.24 -35.64 19.54
N GLY A 194 24.49 -34.83 20.29
CA GLY A 194 24.71 -34.64 21.73
C GLY A 194 24.52 -35.94 22.53
N ALA A 195 23.47 -36.71 22.24
CA ALA A 195 23.21 -38.00 22.87
C ALA A 195 24.31 -39.03 22.56
N PHE A 196 24.83 -39.04 21.32
CA PHE A 196 25.94 -39.90 20.93
C PHE A 196 27.22 -39.56 21.70
N ILE A 197 27.59 -38.28 21.78
CA ILE A 197 28.75 -37.80 22.55
C ILE A 197 28.60 -38.15 24.03
N TYR A 198 27.42 -37.90 24.62
CA TYR A 198 27.15 -38.22 26.02
C TYR A 198 27.29 -39.73 26.30
N SER A 199 26.73 -40.57 25.43
CA SER A 199 26.80 -42.02 25.57
C SER A 199 28.24 -42.53 25.45
N ALA A 200 29.03 -41.98 24.52
CA ALA A 200 30.45 -42.30 24.40
C ALA A 200 31.26 -41.92 25.65
N LEU A 201 30.98 -40.75 26.25
CA LEU A 201 31.62 -40.32 27.49
C LEU A 201 31.27 -41.24 28.67
N GLN A 202 30.00 -41.64 28.80
CA GLN A 202 29.58 -42.60 29.83
C GLN A 202 30.23 -43.97 29.67
N TYR A 203 30.34 -44.46 28.43
CA TYR A 203 31.00 -45.74 28.14
C TYR A 203 32.48 -45.75 28.58
N HIS A 204 33.16 -44.60 28.47
CA HIS A 204 34.55 -44.47 28.88
C HIS A 204 34.76 -44.16 30.37
N HIS A 205 33.71 -43.97 31.17
CA HIS A 205 33.84 -43.92 32.62
C HIS A 205 33.92 -45.36 33.18
N PRO A 206 35.08 -45.83 33.66
CA PRO A 206 35.20 -47.17 34.23
C PRO A 206 34.36 -47.22 35.52
N GLN A 207 33.58 -48.29 35.67
CA GLN A 207 32.84 -48.54 36.91
C GLN A 207 33.84 -48.58 38.07
N THR A 208 33.71 -47.65 39.01
CA THR A 208 34.36 -47.76 40.31
C THR A 208 33.88 -49.07 40.95
N PRO A 209 34.77 -50.00 41.31
CA PRO A 209 34.36 -51.29 41.86
C PRO A 209 33.53 -51.04 43.12
N THR A 210 32.29 -51.49 43.09
CA THR A 210 31.39 -51.52 44.24
C THR A 210 32.03 -52.39 45.32
N VAL A 211 32.63 -51.76 46.34
CA VAL A 211 33.13 -52.47 47.51
C VAL A 211 31.91 -53.07 48.21
N ALA A 212 31.77 -54.38 48.14
CA ALA A 212 30.75 -55.12 48.87
C ALA A 212 30.98 -54.92 50.38
N SER A 213 30.09 -54.17 51.04
CA SER A 213 30.01 -54.15 52.50
C SER A 213 29.56 -55.53 52.98
N ALA A 214 30.52 -56.33 53.42
CA ALA A 214 30.28 -57.57 54.14
C ALA A 214 29.56 -57.24 55.47
N ILE A 215 28.33 -57.70 55.59
CA ILE A 215 27.59 -57.73 56.86
C ILE A 215 28.10 -58.95 57.64
N SER A 216 28.76 -58.71 58.77
CA SER A 216 29.24 -59.74 59.69
C SER A 216 28.08 -60.53 60.31
N PRO A 217 28.21 -61.86 60.50
CA PRO A 217 27.27 -62.64 61.29
C PRO A 217 27.63 -62.53 62.78
N THR A 218 26.73 -61.97 63.58
CA THR A 218 26.83 -62.03 65.05
C THR A 218 26.42 -63.42 65.51
N VAL A 219 27.39 -64.18 66.02
CA VAL A 219 27.18 -65.44 66.74
C VAL A 219 26.58 -65.12 68.12
N GLN A 220 25.40 -65.67 68.43
CA GLN A 220 24.95 -65.86 69.81
C GLN A 220 24.70 -67.34 70.05
N LEU A 221 25.45 -67.90 71.00
CA LEU A 221 25.29 -69.23 71.56
C LEU A 221 25.70 -69.12 73.02
N GLU A 222 24.71 -69.02 73.92
CA GLU A 222 24.78 -69.63 75.25
C GLU A 222 23.38 -69.74 75.87
N SER A 223 23.22 -70.79 76.64
CA SER A 223 22.00 -71.51 77.00
C SER A 223 21.78 -71.55 78.52
N ALA A 224 20.52 -71.79 78.93
CA ALA A 224 20.07 -72.33 80.25
C ALA A 224 20.31 -71.41 81.48
N ASP A 225 19.41 -71.22 82.44
CA ASP A 225 18.16 -71.85 82.88
C ASP A 225 17.19 -70.75 83.38
#